data_AF-A0A2S0XNH8-F1
#
_entry.id   AF-A0A2S0XNH8-F1
#
_cell.length_a   1.000
_cell.length_b   1.000
_cell.length_c   1.000
_cell.angle_alpha   90.00
_cell.angle_beta   90.00
_cell.angle_gamma   90.00
#
_symmetry.space_group_name_H-M   'P 1'
#
loop_
_entity.id
_entity.type
_entity.pdbx_description
1 polymer ?
#
loop_
_entity_poly.entity_id
_entity_poly.type
_entity_poly.pdbx_seq_one_letter_code
_entity_poly.pdbx_strand_id
1 'polypeptide(L)' 'MTKLLEQALEAARKLSRDDQDEIARAIFELVGAGAVAPVLLTADERVAIERSRAAALRGEFASEKNVAAVWAKHGA' A
#
# COMPACT_ATOMS: atom_id res chain seq x y z
N MET A 1 1.27 22.72 21.55
CA MET A 1 2.17 21.78 20.85
C MET A 1 3.60 22.08 21.31
N THR A 2 4.65 21.45 20.77
CA THR A 2 6.00 21.99 21.01
C THR A 2 6.14 23.30 20.25
N LYS A 3 6.96 24.24 20.74
CA LYS A 3 7.21 25.52 20.04
C LYS A 3 7.66 25.31 18.59
N LEU A 4 8.50 24.30 18.36
CA LEU A 4 8.97 23.93 17.03
C LEU A 4 7.83 23.44 16.12
N LEU A 5 6.92 22.61 16.64
CA LEU A 5 5.80 22.08 15.87
C LEU A 5 4.75 23.17 15.55
N GLU A 6 4.57 24.16 16.43
CA GLU A 6 3.73 25.33 16.17
C GLU A 6 4.30 26.18 15.02
N GLN A 7 5.61 26.44 15.04
CA GLN A 7 6.30 27.14 13.95
C GLN A 7 6.21 26.39 12.61
N ALA A 8 6.35 25.06 12.65
CA ALA A 8 6.22 24.22 11.46
C ALA A 8 4.80 24.29 10.87
N LEU A 9 3.75 24.28 11.71
CA LEU A 9 2.37 24.41 11.26
C LEU A 9 2.10 25.78 10.63
N GLU A 10 2.60 26.87 11.24
CA GLU A 10 2.46 28.22 10.70
C GLU A 10 3.24 28.42 9.39
N ALA A 11 4.37 27.73 9.21
CA ALA A 11 5.07 27.68 7.92
C ALA A 11 4.27 26.90 6.88
N ALA A 12 3.76 25.71 7.23
CA ALA A 12 2.98 24.86 6.34
C ALA A 12 1.71 25.56 5.83
N ARG A 13 1.03 26.33 6.69
CA ARG A 13 -0.16 27.13 6.33
C ARG A 13 0.04 28.12 5.18
N LYS A 14 1.29 28.52 4.90
CA LYS A 14 1.64 29.47 3.84
C LYS A 14 1.95 28.79 2.50
N LEU A 15 2.06 27.46 2.47
CA LEU A 15 2.33 26.70 1.27
C LEU A 15 1.10 26.59 0.37
N SER A 16 1.30 26.12 -0.86
CA SER A 16 0.20 25.75 -1.76
C SER A 16 -0.64 24.62 -1.16
N ARG A 17 -1.87 24.41 -1.65
CA ARG A 17 -2.72 23.30 -1.17
C ARG A 17 -2.07 21.94 -1.40
N ASP A 18 -1.45 21.74 -2.56
CA ASP A 18 -0.81 20.47 -2.91
C ASP A 18 0.38 20.18 -1.98
N ASP A 19 1.19 21.19 -1.67
CA ASP A 19 2.33 21.04 -0.75
C ASP A 19 1.87 20.85 0.71
N GLN A 20 0.75 21.46 1.10
CA GLN A 20 0.14 21.22 2.42
C GLN A 20 -0.29 19.76 2.58
N ASP A 21 -0.94 19.20 1.56
CA ASP A 21 -1.35 17.79 1.55
C ASP A 21 -0.15 16.84 1.56
N GLU A 22 0.94 17.19 0.87
CA GLU A 22 2.15 16.38 0.85
C GLU A 22 2.85 16.32 2.21
N ILE A 23 2.96 17.47 2.90
CA ILE A 23 3.46 17.50 4.28
C ILE A 23 2.53 16.72 5.21
N ALA A 24 1.21 16.80 5.02
CA ALA A 24 0.25 16.03 5.81
C ALA A 24 0.46 14.51 5.63
N ARG A 25 0.68 14.03 4.40
CA ARG A 25 1.01 12.62 4.13
C ARG A 25 2.28 12.19 4.86
N ALA A 26 3.36 12.97 4.77
CA ALA A 26 4.61 12.66 5.45
C ALA A 26 4.46 12.62 6.98
N ILE A 27 3.66 13.52 7.56
CA ILE A 27 3.33 13.48 8.99
C ILE A 27 2.54 12.22 9.34
N PHE A 28 1.53 11.87 8.53
CA PHE A 28 0.74 10.66 8.73
C PHE A 28 1.60 9.39 8.66
N GLU A 29 2.52 9.29 7.71
CA GLU A 29 3.49 8.20 7.64
C GLU A 29 4.38 8.15 8.89
N LEU A 30 4.93 9.30 9.31
CA LEU A 30 5.78 9.40 10.49
C LEU A 30 5.07 8.93 11.78
N VAL A 31 3.79 9.26 11.93
CA VAL A 31 3.00 8.87 13.10
C VAL A 31 2.35 7.49 12.96
N GLY A 32 2.61 6.78 11.85
CA GLY A 32 2.00 5.48 11.55
C GLY A 32 0.49 5.54 11.29
N ALA A 33 -0.08 6.72 11.08
CA ALA A 33 -1.49 6.93 10.77
C ALA A 33 -1.78 7.00 9.25
N GLY A 34 -0.73 7.12 8.42
CA GLY A 34 -0.78 7.01 6.96
C GLY A 34 -0.49 5.60 6.46
N ALA A 35 0.11 4.77 7.31
CA ALA A 35 0.22 3.35 7.06
C ALA A 35 -1.15 2.72 7.36
N VAL A 36 -1.83 2.23 6.33
CA VAL A 36 -2.91 1.25 6.54
C VAL A 36 -2.32 0.14 7.40
N ALA A 37 -2.98 -0.18 8.52
CA ALA A 37 -2.51 -1.24 9.40
C ALA A 37 -2.22 -2.50 8.55
N PRO A 38 -1.07 -3.16 8.73
CA PRO A 38 -0.74 -4.35 7.96
C PRO A 38 -1.89 -5.36 8.05
N VAL A 39 -2.34 -5.87 6.91
CA VAL A 39 -3.33 -6.94 6.90
C VAL A 39 -2.70 -8.17 7.54
N LEU A 40 -3.25 -8.58 8.69
CA LEU A 40 -2.81 -9.79 9.36
C LEU A 40 -3.28 -11.00 8.56
N LEU A 41 -2.32 -11.74 8.03
CA LEU A 41 -2.58 -13.00 7.33
C LEU A 41 -2.90 -14.09 8.34
N THR A 42 -3.96 -14.85 8.07
CA THR A 42 -4.20 -16.14 8.71
C THR A 42 -3.07 -17.13 8.37
N ALA A 43 -2.98 -18.21 9.16
CA ALA A 43 -2.01 -19.27 8.89
C ALA A 43 -2.18 -19.86 7.47
N ASP A 44 -3.42 -20.07 7.04
CA ASP A 44 -3.75 -20.64 5.74
C ASP A 44 -3.38 -19.71 4.59
N GLU A 45 -3.64 -18.40 4.71
CA GLU A 45 -3.22 -17.41 3.71
C GLU A 45 -1.71 -17.34 3.58
N ARG A 46 -0.99 -17.43 4.71
CA ARG A 46 0.47 -17.43 4.71
C ARG A 46 1.01 -18.67 3.99
N VAL A 47 0.45 -19.86 4.25
CA VAL A 47 0.78 -21.09 3.52
C VAL A 47 0.47 -20.97 2.03
N ALA A 48 -0.68 -20.38 1.67
CA ALA A 48 -1.07 -20.19 0.28
C ALA A 48 -0.09 -19.28 -0.48
N ILE A 49 0.40 -18.21 0.16
CA ILE A 49 1.39 -17.29 -0.40
C ILE A 49 2.74 -18.01 -0.61
N GLU A 50 3.21 -18.77 0.37
CA GLU A 50 4.47 -19.52 0.23
C GLU A 50 4.41 -20.52 -0.91
N ARG A 51 3.28 -21.23 -1.04
CA ARG A 51 3.05 -22.13 -2.19
C ARG A 51 3.10 -21.38 -3.53
N SER A 52 2.45 -20.22 -3.61
CA SER A 52 2.46 -19.37 -4.82
C SER A 52 3.87 -18.89 -5.18
N ARG A 53 4.65 -18.45 -4.19
CA ARG A 53 6.05 -18.04 -4.38
C ARG A 53 6.92 -19.19 -4.88
N ALA A 54 6.75 -20.38 -4.33
CA ALA A 54 7.49 -21.56 -4.76
C ALA A 54 7.16 -21.94 -6.22
N ALA A 55 5.89 -21.84 -6.64
CA ALA A 55 5.46 -22.06 -8.02
C ALA A 55 6.08 -21.02 -8.98
N ALA A 56 6.10 -19.74 -8.59
CA ALA A 56 6.70 -18.67 -9.37
C ALA A 56 8.20 -18.89 -9.60
N LEU A 57 8.94 -19.36 -8.59
CA LEU A 57 10.36 -19.71 -8.72
C LEU A 57 10.61 -20.86 -9.71
N ARG A 58 9.64 -21.75 -9.89
CA ARG A 58 9.66 -22.84 -10.88
C ARG A 58 9.11 -22.44 -12.24
N GLY A 59 8.65 -21.19 -12.41
CA GLY A 59 8.01 -20.72 -13.65
C GLY A 59 6.61 -21.30 -13.88
N GLU A 60 5.97 -21.84 -12.84
CA GLU A 60 4.62 -22.43 -12.90
C GLU A 60 3.55 -21.33 -12.89
N PHE A 61 3.53 -20.51 -13.94
CA PHE A 61 2.52 -19.48 -14.14
C PHE A 61 1.33 -20.01 -14.96
N ALA A 62 0.19 -19.36 -14.82
CA ALA A 62 -0.92 -19.59 -15.74
C ALA A 62 -0.50 -19.24 -17.17
N SER A 63 -0.88 -20.08 -18.14
CA SER A 63 -0.69 -19.76 -19.55
C SER A 63 -1.57 -18.58 -19.97
N GLU A 64 -1.23 -17.92 -21.08
CA GLU A 64 -2.04 -16.84 -21.65
C GLU A 64 -3.49 -17.28 -21.89
N LYS A 65 -3.69 -18.52 -22.37
CA LYS A 65 -5.02 -19.10 -22.56
C LYS A 65 -5.79 -19.20 -21.24
N ASN A 66 -5.14 -19.61 -20.15
CA ASN A 66 -5.78 -19.68 -18.84
C ASN A 66 -6.15 -18.28 -18.32
N VAL A 67 -5.27 -17.30 -18.50
CA VAL A 67 -5.52 -15.90 -18.12
C VAL A 67 -6.69 -15.33 -18.92
N ALA A 68 -6.70 -15.50 -20.24
CA ALA A 68 -7.78 -15.03 -21.11
C ALA A 68 -9.15 -15.65 -20.74
N ALA A 69 -9.18 -16.94 -20.38
CA ALA A 69 -10.40 -17.60 -19.94
C ALA A 69 -10.95 -17.03 -18.63
N VAL A 70 -10.07 -16.66 -17.68
CA VAL A 70 -10.48 -16.02 -16.41
C VAL A 70 -11.04 -14.63 -16.68
N TRP A 71 -10.37 -13.81 -17.50
CA TRP A 71 -10.85 -12.49 -17.87
C TRP A 71 -12.18 -12.52 -18.64
N ALA A 72 -12.36 -13.47 -19.57
CA ALA A 72 -13.64 -13.63 -20.27
C ALA A 72 -14.80 -13.99 -19.33
N LYS A 73 -14.51 -14.67 -18.22
CA LYS A 73 -15.51 -15.11 -17.24
C LYS A 73 -15.82 -14.06 -16.16
N HIS A 74 -14.84 -13.24 -15.79
CA HIS A 74 -14.89 -12.39 -14.59
C HIS A 74 -14.45 -10.93 -14.81
N GLY A 75 -13.95 -10.57 -15.99
CA GLY A 75 -13.58 -9.21 -16.33
C GLY A 75 -14.82 -8.36 -16.54
N ALA A 76 -14.93 -7.26 -15.79
CA ALA A 76 -15.89 -6.19 -16.06
C ALA A 76 -15.47 -5.38 -17.29
#